data_AF-A0A926P500-F1
#
_entry.id   AF-A0A926P500-F1
#
_cell.length_a   1.000
_cell.length_b   1.000
_cell.length_c   1.000
_cell.angle_alpha   90.00
_cell.angle_beta   90.00
_cell.angle_gamma   90.00
#
_symmetry.space_group_name_H-M   'P 1'
#
loop_
_entity.id
_entity.type
_entity.pdbx_description
1 polymer ?
#
loop_
_entity_poly.entity_id
_entity_poly.type
_entity_poly.pdbx_seq_one_letter_code
_entity_poly.pdbx_strand_id
1 'polypeptide(L)'
;MKKSKATEALRVATDVAAIRAALHQRGYQLRKQPKQPVWKVIITPDRFYKLTYQPAPISAWVLHPENNDTRCHALKTIIQDAIKKQPKSLGRKAS
;
A
#
# COMPACT_ATOMS: atom_id res chain seq x y z
N MET A 1 25.50 -1.47 8.03
CA MET A 1 24.95 -2.14 6.83
C MET A 1 23.88 -1.25 6.20
N LYS A 2 24.16 -0.58 5.08
CA LYS A 2 23.18 0.25 4.37
C LYS A 2 22.20 -0.68 3.65
N LYS A 3 20.97 -0.86 4.16
CA LYS A 3 19.90 -1.47 3.36
C LYS A 3 19.65 -0.52 2.19
N SER A 4 20.08 -0.91 1.01
CA SER A 4 20.11 -0.07 -0.18
C SER A 4 18.71 0.40 -0.56
N LYS A 5 18.55 1.66 -0.96
CA LYS A 5 17.29 2.27 -1.46
C LYS A 5 16.57 1.39 -2.50
N ALA A 6 17.33 0.62 -3.27
CA ALA A 6 16.81 -0.34 -4.25
C ALA A 6 15.94 -1.45 -3.63
N THR A 7 16.30 -1.98 -2.46
CA THR A 7 15.51 -3.01 -1.77
C THR A 7 14.19 -2.45 -1.25
N GLU A 8 14.18 -1.18 -0.83
CA GLU A 8 12.98 -0.52 -0.32
C GLU A 8 12.01 -0.18 -1.45
N ALA A 9 12.50 0.34 -2.58
CA ALA A 9 11.68 0.57 -3.77
C ALA A 9 11.01 -0.72 -4.27
N LEU A 10 11.73 -1.85 -4.22
CA LEU A 10 11.18 -3.16 -4.59
C LEU A 10 10.07 -3.61 -3.63
N ARG A 11 10.27 -3.44 -2.31
CA ARG A 11 9.24 -3.73 -1.30
C ARG A 11 7.98 -2.91 -1.53
N VAL A 12 8.14 -1.60 -1.72
CA VAL A 12 7.02 -0.68 -2.00
C VAL A 12 6.26 -1.10 -3.26
N ALA A 13 6.95 -1.51 -4.33
CA ALA A 13 6.29 -1.99 -5.54
C ALA A 13 5.46 -3.26 -5.29
N THR A 14 6.01 -4.23 -4.56
CA THR A 14 5.31 -5.48 -4.18
C THR A 14 4.12 -5.20 -3.28
N ASP A 15 4.28 -4.33 -2.27
CA ASP A 15 3.21 -3.89 -1.38
C ASP A 15 2.07 -3.22 -2.15
N VAL A 16 2.38 -2.29 -3.04
CA VAL A 16 1.37 -1.63 -3.88
C VAL A 16 0.60 -2.63 -4.72
N ALA A 17 1.27 -3.65 -5.29
CA ALA A 17 0.61 -4.68 -6.08
C ALA A 17 -0.36 -5.51 -5.22
N ALA A 18 0.07 -5.94 -4.03
CA ALA A 18 -0.76 -6.68 -3.09
C ALA A 18 -1.94 -5.84 -2.58
N ILE A 19 -1.68 -4.59 -2.18
CA ILE A 19 -2.70 -3.64 -1.74
C ILE A 19 -3.72 -3.40 -2.85
N ARG A 20 -3.27 -3.19 -4.09
CA ARG A 20 -4.15 -2.99 -5.24
C ARG A 20 -5.05 -4.20 -5.46
N ALA A 21 -4.50 -5.42 -5.39
CA ALA A 21 -5.29 -6.65 -5.55
C ALA A 21 -6.35 -6.80 -4.44
N ALA A 22 -5.96 -6.61 -3.19
CA ALA A 22 -6.87 -6.72 -2.04
C ALA A 22 -7.98 -5.64 -2.06
N LEU A 23 -7.64 -4.41 -2.47
CA LEU A 23 -8.62 -3.34 -2.65
C LEU A 23 -9.58 -3.64 -3.79
N HIS A 24 -9.07 -4.15 -4.92
CA HIS A 24 -9.88 -4.50 -6.09
C HIS A 24 -10.90 -5.61 -5.78
N GLN A 25 -10.50 -6.61 -4.99
CA GLN A 25 -11.42 -7.66 -4.51
C GLN A 25 -12.61 -7.12 -3.71
N ARG A 26 -12.47 -5.94 -3.10
CA ARG A 26 -13.53 -5.27 -2.33
C ARG A 26 -14.22 -4.14 -3.09
N GLY A 27 -13.95 -4.00 -4.40
CA GLY A 27 -14.54 -2.98 -5.25
C GLY A 27 -13.89 -1.60 -5.16
N TYR A 28 -12.75 -1.46 -4.48
CA TYR A 28 -12.02 -0.20 -4.38
C TYR A 28 -10.95 -0.07 -5.48
N GLN A 29 -10.69 1.16 -5.91
CA GLN A 29 -9.66 1.43 -6.92
C GLN A 29 -8.45 2.13 -6.30
N LEU A 30 -7.25 1.70 -6.68
CA LEU A 30 -5.99 2.34 -6.29
C LEU A 30 -5.36 3.03 -7.50
N ARG A 31 -5.12 4.34 -7.42
CA ARG A 31 -4.44 5.11 -8.46
C ARG A 31 -3.19 5.79 -7.93
N LYS A 32 -2.03 5.53 -8.52
CA LYS A 32 -0.80 6.26 -8.19
C LYS A 32 -0.91 7.72 -8.68
N GLN A 33 -0.50 8.67 -7.85
CA GLN A 33 -0.43 10.07 -8.26
C GLN A 33 0.82 10.32 -9.11
N PRO A 34 0.71 11.11 -10.18
CA PRO A 34 1.87 11.50 -10.98
C PRO A 34 2.85 12.30 -10.11
N LYS A 35 4.15 12.04 -10.30
CA LYS A 35 5.27 12.76 -9.66
C LYS A 35 5.37 12.66 -8.13
N GLN A 36 4.55 11.83 -7.47
CA GLN A 36 4.55 11.68 -6.01
C GLN A 36 4.47 10.21 -5.57
N PRO A 37 5.11 9.82 -4.45
CA PRO A 37 4.94 8.50 -3.84
C PRO A 37 3.64 8.44 -3.02
N VAL A 38 2.53 8.84 -3.65
CA VAL A 38 1.20 8.90 -3.06
C VAL A 38 0.25 8.13 -3.96
N TRP A 39 -0.59 7.30 -3.37
CA TRP A 39 -1.63 6.56 -4.04
C TRP A 39 -2.99 7.03 -3.54
N LYS A 40 -3.96 7.21 -4.45
CA LYS A 40 -5.34 7.52 -4.12
C LYS A 40 -6.13 6.22 -4.06
N VAL A 41 -6.69 5.92 -2.90
CA VAL A 41 -7.70 4.87 -2.72
C VAL A 41 -9.06 5.52 -2.98
N ILE A 42 -9.66 5.21 -4.12
CA ILE A 42 -10.96 5.74 -4.54
C ILE A 42 -12.02 4.77 -4.02
N ILE A 43 -12.93 5.30 -3.20
CA ILE A 43 -14.07 4.58 -2.61
C ILE A 43 -15.32 4.88 -3.44
N THR A 44 -15.55 6.15 -3.71
CA THR A 44 -16.57 6.67 -4.62
C THR A 44 -15.95 7.82 -5.43
N PRO A 45 -16.60 8.30 -6.51
CA PRO A 45 -16.10 9.43 -7.29
C PRO A 45 -15.77 10.67 -6.43
N ASP A 46 -16.59 10.95 -5.41
CA ASP A 46 -16.42 12.08 -4.49
C ASP A 46 -15.59 11.79 -3.23
N ARG A 47 -15.34 10.51 -2.91
CA ARG A 47 -14.63 10.12 -1.68
C ARG A 47 -13.41 9.27 -1.97
N PHE A 48 -12.25 9.82 -1.66
CA PHE A 48 -10.96 9.15 -1.77
C PHE A 48 -10.09 9.37 -0.54
N TYR A 49 -9.21 8.40 -0.27
CA TYR A 49 -8.15 8.51 0.72
C TYR A 49 -6.80 8.56 0.02
N LYS A 50 -5.82 9.24 0.63
CA LYS A 50 -4.44 9.28 0.18
C LYS A 50 -3.62 8.29 0.99
N LEU A 51 -3.14 7.24 0.34
CA LEU A 51 -2.19 6.27 0.87
C LEU A 51 -0.76 6.73 0.55
N THR A 52 0.07 6.87 1.56
CA THR A 52 1.48 7.27 1.44
C THR A 52 2.37 6.20 2.05
N TYR A 53 3.55 5.99 1.46
CA TYR A 53 4.58 5.15 2.08
C TYR A 53 5.56 6.05 2.82
N GLN A 54 5.68 5.87 4.13
CA GLN A 54 6.69 6.54 4.94
C GLN A 54 7.95 5.68 4.98
N PRO A 55 9.10 6.17 4.46
CA PRO A 55 10.37 5.43 4.51
C PRO A 55 10.87 5.28 5.94
N ALA A 56 12.03 4.63 6.11
CA ALA A 56 12.67 4.47 7.41
C ALA A 56 12.76 5.80 8.18
N PRO A 57 12.54 5.80 9.52
CA PRO A 57 12.52 4.63 10.41
C PRO A 57 11.20 3.86 10.48
N ILE A 58 10.10 4.41 9.96
CA ILE A 58 8.75 3.84 10.16
C ILE A 58 8.50 2.70 9.16
N SER A 59 8.92 2.87 7.90
CA SER A 59 8.77 1.86 6.82
C SER A 59 7.34 1.31 6.70
N ALA A 60 6.34 2.19 6.78
CA ALA A 60 4.93 1.83 6.87
C ALA A 60 4.04 2.63 5.93
N TRP A 61 2.88 2.04 5.64
CA TRP A 61 1.84 2.64 4.83
C TRP A 61 0.87 3.44 5.69
N VAL A 62 0.62 4.70 5.33
CA VAL A 62 -0.22 5.64 6.08
C VAL A 62 -1.36 6.14 5.20
N LEU A 63 -2.59 6.13 5.74
CA LEU A 63 -3.78 6.65 5.09
C LEU A 63 -4.12 8.05 5.61
N HIS A 64 -4.39 8.97 4.69
CA HIS A 64 -4.83 10.34 4.98
C HIS A 64 -6.18 10.64 4.30
N PRO A 65 -7.08 11.39 4.95
CA PRO A 65 -6.99 11.86 6.34
C PRO A 65 -7.04 10.68 7.32
N GLU A 66 -6.25 10.76 8.40
CA GLU A 66 -6.38 9.85 9.53
C GLU A 66 -7.64 10.27 10.30
N ASN A 67 -8.77 9.72 9.88
CA ASN A 67 -10.06 9.97 10.49
C ASN A 67 -10.52 8.71 11.23
N ASN A 68 -11.33 8.87 12.28
CA ASN A 68 -11.99 7.79 13.03
C ASN A 68 -13.17 7.15 12.26
N ASP A 69 -13.30 7.44 10.97
CA ASP A 69 -14.32 6.86 10.11
C ASP A 69 -14.10 5.34 10.01
N THR A 70 -15.15 4.54 10.26
CA THR A 70 -15.09 3.08 10.25
C THR A 70 -14.52 2.55 8.93
N ARG A 71 -14.73 3.27 7.82
CA ARG A 71 -14.19 2.94 6.50
C ARG A 71 -12.68 3.10 6.45
N CYS A 72 -12.13 4.12 7.11
CA CYS A 72 -10.68 4.32 7.24
C CYS A 72 -10.04 3.13 7.97
N HIS A 73 -10.65 2.69 9.09
CA HIS A 73 -10.20 1.51 9.81
C HIS A 73 -10.28 0.24 8.94
N ALA A 74 -11.38 0.03 8.22
CA ALA A 74 -11.51 -1.11 7.30
C ALA A 74 -10.41 -1.11 6.22
N LEU A 75 -10.12 0.04 5.61
CA LEU A 75 -9.03 0.19 4.63
C LEU A 75 -7.65 -0.08 5.25
N LYS A 76 -7.39 0.44 6.45
CA LYS A 76 -6.16 0.15 7.21
C LYS A 76 -6.02 -1.35 7.43
N THR A 77 -7.09 -2.04 7.85
CA THR A 77 -7.09 -3.50 8.05
C THR A 77 -6.83 -4.24 6.74
N ILE A 78 -7.46 -3.84 5.62
CA ILE A 78 -7.24 -4.46 4.30
C ILE A 78 -5.78 -4.32 3.87
N ILE A 79 -5.21 -3.13 4.01
CA ILE A 79 -3.83 -2.85 3.63
C ILE A 79 -2.85 -3.64 4.50
N GLN A 80 -3.05 -3.63 5.82
CA GLN A 80 -2.22 -4.41 6.74
C GLN A 80 -2.33 -5.90 6.47
N ASP A 81 -3.53 -6.42 6.22
CA ASP A 81 -3.75 -7.83 5.88
C ASP A 81 -3.09 -8.18 4.54
N ALA A 82 -3.20 -7.32 3.52
CA ALA A 82 -2.54 -7.52 2.23
C ALA A 82 -1.01 -7.57 2.36
N ILE A 83 -0.41 -6.71 3.19
CA ILE A 83 1.03 -6.69 3.45
C ILE A 83 1.44 -7.91 4.29
N LYS A 84 0.66 -8.28 5.32
CA LYS A 84 0.94 -9.46 6.17
C LYS A 84 0.78 -10.77 5.42
N LYS A 85 -0.21 -10.86 4.54
CA LYS A 85 -0.48 -12.03 3.70
C LYS A 85 0.50 -12.16 2.55
N GLN A 86 1.38 -11.19 2.30
CA GLN A 86 2.51 -11.44 1.41
C GLN A 86 3.32 -12.59 2.01
N PRO A 87 3.34 -13.77 1.35
CA PRO A 87 4.33 -14.75 1.73
C PRO A 87 5.70 -14.10 1.49
N LYS A 88 6.68 -14.40 2.35
CA LYS A 88 8.09 -14.02 2.16
C LYS A 88 8.71 -14.63 0.88
N SER A 89 7.92 -15.03 -0.12
CA SER A 89 8.35 -15.77 -1.30
C SER A 89 8.06 -14.98 -2.58
N LEU A 90 8.96 -14.06 -2.90
CA LEU A 90 9.51 -13.99 -4.26
C LEU A 90 11.03 -13.89 -4.13
N GLY A 91 11.58 -14.77 -3.29
CA GLY A 91 12.97 -15.18 -3.37
C GLY A 91 13.11 -16.24 -4.45
N ARG A 92 13.79 -15.87 -5.54
CA ARG A 92 14.41 -16.70 -6.59
C ARG A 92 13.53 -17.30 -7.70
N LYS A 93 13.83 -16.81 -8.90
CA LYS A 93 13.82 -17.52 -10.19
C LYS A 93 14.61 -18.84 -10.15
N ALA A 94 14.26 -19.70 -11.13
CA ALA A 94 15.05 -20.73 -11.82
C ALA A 94 14.85 -22.18 -11.35
N SER A 95 14.16 -22.98 -12.16
CA SER A 95 14.78 -23.89 -13.14
C SER A 95 13.78 -24.22 -14.24
#